data_AF-A0A8C4EWB7-F1
#
_entry.id   AF-A0A8C4EWB7-F1
#
_cell.length_a   1.000
_cell.length_b   1.000
_cell.length_c   1.000
_cell.angle_alpha   90.00
_cell.angle_beta   90.00
_cell.angle_gamma   90.00
#
_symmetry.space_group_name_H-M   'P 1'
#
loop_
_entity.id
_entity.type
_entity.pdbx_description
1 polymer ?
#
loop_
_entity_poly.entity_id
_entity_poly.type
_entity_poly.pdbx_seq_one_letter_code
_entity_poly.pdbx_strand_id
1 'polypeptide(L)'
;MMFVSAGESDVIGSDKPVTVTVGDNVILPFHLEPPFDVRSLTVVWTCDGQYVHVYRSRMDDPGSQDKNFRGRTSVFHEEMIRGNISLKLTRVTELDAGSYTCSVPKLQSQVRRGFINLIVEPEENRNKGGQTDDTSGAGSRGSIGIVVGVIALIAIVAVAVWKNRRKTSKSIIFSLSIFSI
;
A
#
# COMPACT_ATOMS: atom_id res chain seq x y z
N MET A 1 9.72 -1.46 -39.04
CA MET A 1 9.52 -2.05 -37.71
C MET A 1 10.61 -3.10 -37.52
N MET A 2 11.63 -2.81 -36.72
CA MET A 2 12.68 -3.79 -36.44
C MET A 2 12.18 -4.72 -35.34
N PHE A 3 11.99 -5.98 -35.66
CA PHE A 3 11.80 -7.03 -34.65
C PHE A 3 13.17 -7.29 -34.03
N VAL A 4 13.37 -6.87 -32.77
CA VAL A 4 14.56 -7.28 -32.02
C VAL A 4 14.46 -8.79 -31.82
N SER A 5 15.41 -9.53 -32.38
CA SER A 5 15.53 -10.98 -32.19
C SER A 5 15.73 -11.29 -30.72
N ALA A 6 15.34 -12.48 -30.25
CA ALA A 6 15.67 -13.02 -28.91
C ALA A 6 17.19 -13.10 -28.60
N GLY A 7 18.03 -12.60 -29.51
CA GLY A 7 19.50 -12.65 -29.52
C GLY A 7 20.22 -11.70 -28.57
N GLU A 8 19.55 -10.71 -27.96
CA GLU A 8 20.27 -9.66 -27.20
C GLU A 8 19.47 -9.08 -26.02
N SER A 9 18.57 -9.86 -25.42
CA SER A 9 17.79 -9.41 -24.26
C SER A 9 18.34 -9.99 -22.96
N ASP A 10 18.44 -9.15 -21.93
CA ASP A 10 18.93 -9.49 -20.61
C ASP A 10 17.78 -9.64 -19.61
N VAL A 11 17.91 -10.57 -18.67
CA VAL A 11 17.00 -10.68 -17.52
C VAL A 11 17.41 -9.67 -16.46
N ILE A 12 16.59 -8.64 -16.28
CA ILE A 12 16.83 -7.56 -15.33
C ILE A 12 15.98 -7.79 -14.08
N GLY A 13 16.65 -7.75 -12.93
CA GLY A 13 16.03 -7.69 -11.59
C GLY A 13 16.14 -6.29 -11.00
N SER A 14 16.40 -6.21 -9.70
CA SER A 14 16.54 -4.95 -8.96
C SER A 14 17.71 -5.06 -7.99
N ASP A 15 18.59 -4.06 -8.03
CA ASP A 15 19.67 -3.87 -7.06
C ASP A 15 19.12 -3.47 -5.68
N LYS A 16 18.00 -2.73 -5.68
CA LYS A 16 17.28 -2.35 -4.47
C LYS A 16 16.40 -3.49 -3.98
N PRO A 17 16.37 -3.77 -2.66
CA PRO A 17 15.46 -4.74 -2.10
C PRO A 17 14.01 -4.25 -2.20
N VAL A 18 13.09 -5.21 -2.26
CA VAL A 18 11.65 -4.98 -2.12
C VAL A 18 11.28 -5.30 -0.69
N THR A 19 10.58 -4.38 -0.01
CA THR A 19 10.10 -4.57 1.36
C THR A 19 8.60 -4.81 1.36
N VAL A 20 8.13 -5.77 2.16
CA VAL A 20 6.70 -6.08 2.34
C VAL A 20 6.43 -6.49 3.78
N THR A 21 5.25 -6.16 4.29
CA THR A 21 4.80 -6.61 5.62
C THR A 21 4.26 -8.04 5.54
N VAL A 22 4.44 -8.83 6.61
CA VAL A 22 3.79 -10.14 6.74
C VAL A 22 2.28 -10.02 6.48
N GLY A 23 1.70 -10.99 5.77
CA GLY A 23 0.28 -11.03 5.41
C GLY A 23 -0.05 -10.37 4.06
N ASP A 24 0.75 -9.40 3.62
CA ASP A 24 0.49 -8.65 2.38
C ASP A 24 0.87 -9.43 1.11
N ASN A 25 0.54 -8.85 -0.04
CA ASN A 25 0.95 -9.35 -1.36
C ASN A 25 2.06 -8.46 -1.91
N VAL A 26 3.01 -9.05 -2.61
CA VAL A 26 4.14 -8.33 -3.22
C VAL A 26 4.29 -8.69 -4.69
N ILE A 27 4.81 -7.76 -5.48
CA ILE A 27 5.26 -7.99 -6.84
C ILE A 27 6.78 -7.81 -6.87
N LEU A 28 7.49 -8.85 -7.29
CA LEU A 28 8.92 -8.81 -7.51
C LEU A 28 9.18 -8.44 -8.99
N PRO A 29 9.73 -7.23 -9.27
CA PRO A 29 9.82 -6.72 -10.63
C PRO A 29 10.98 -7.35 -11.40
N PHE A 30 10.67 -8.25 -12.33
CA PHE A 30 11.62 -8.74 -13.31
C PHE A 30 11.15 -8.40 -14.72
N HIS A 31 12.09 -8.06 -15.59
CA HIS A 31 11.78 -7.79 -16.98
C HIS A 31 12.94 -8.18 -17.90
N LEU A 32 12.64 -8.20 -19.18
CA LEU A 32 13.59 -8.39 -20.26
C LEU A 32 13.93 -7.05 -20.87
N GLU A 33 15.22 -6.75 -21.02
CA GLU A 33 15.69 -5.51 -21.64
C GLU A 33 16.73 -5.83 -22.73
N PRO A 34 16.47 -5.46 -24.00
CA PRO A 34 15.21 -4.95 -24.54
C PRO A 34 14.05 -5.96 -24.43
N PRO A 35 12.80 -5.49 -24.40
CA PRO A 35 11.63 -6.36 -24.24
C PRO A 35 11.35 -7.21 -25.49
N PHE A 36 10.97 -8.48 -25.28
CA PHE A 36 10.48 -9.38 -26.33
C PHE A 36 9.45 -10.39 -25.80
N ASP A 37 8.76 -11.10 -26.71
CA ASP A 37 7.78 -12.14 -26.33
C ASP A 37 8.47 -13.38 -25.78
N VAL A 38 8.44 -13.54 -24.47
CA VAL A 38 9.05 -14.66 -23.75
C VAL A 38 8.09 -15.84 -23.53
N ARG A 39 6.82 -15.75 -23.96
CA ARG A 39 5.80 -16.77 -23.65
C ARG A 39 6.14 -18.15 -24.20
N SER A 40 6.96 -18.23 -25.25
CA SER A 40 7.41 -19.51 -25.84
C SER A 40 8.58 -20.15 -25.08
N LEU A 41 9.24 -19.42 -24.18
CA LEU A 41 10.39 -19.88 -23.41
C LEU A 41 9.98 -20.37 -22.01
N THR A 42 10.90 -21.10 -21.39
CA THR A 42 10.80 -21.48 -19.98
C THR A 42 11.34 -20.35 -19.12
N VAL A 43 10.59 -19.96 -18.10
CA VAL A 43 10.99 -18.98 -17.09
C VAL A 43 10.86 -19.63 -15.71
N VAL A 44 11.89 -19.49 -14.89
CA VAL A 44 11.99 -20.15 -13.59
C VAL A 44 12.32 -19.11 -12.54
N TRP A 45 11.56 -19.10 -11.46
CA TRP A 45 11.83 -18.30 -10.27
C TRP A 45 12.23 -19.21 -9.12
N THR A 46 13.33 -18.88 -8.47
CA THR A 46 13.83 -19.59 -7.29
C THR A 46 14.15 -18.64 -6.16
N CYS A 47 13.91 -19.04 -4.91
CA CYS A 47 14.36 -18.33 -3.71
C CYS A 47 15.27 -19.29 -2.94
N ASP A 48 16.52 -18.89 -2.73
CA ASP A 48 17.53 -19.67 -1.98
C ASP A 48 17.61 -21.16 -2.40
N GLY A 49 17.47 -21.41 -3.72
CA GLY A 49 17.53 -22.74 -4.32
C GLY A 49 16.20 -23.51 -4.41
N GLN A 50 15.12 -23.00 -3.79
CA GLN A 50 13.78 -23.60 -3.87
C GLN A 50 13.00 -23.07 -5.07
N TYR A 51 12.23 -23.93 -5.75
CA TYR A 51 11.37 -23.51 -6.87
C TYR A 51 10.15 -22.75 -6.38
N VAL A 52 10.11 -21.46 -6.66
CA VAL A 52 9.01 -20.55 -6.28
C VAL A 52 7.90 -20.58 -7.33
N HIS A 53 8.28 -20.48 -8.59
CA HIS A 53 7.36 -20.51 -9.71
C HIS A 53 8.06 -21.07 -10.96
N VAL A 54 7.34 -21.82 -11.79
CA VAL A 54 7.87 -22.39 -13.03
C VAL A 54 6.83 -22.15 -14.10
N TYR A 55 7.22 -21.46 -15.17
CA TYR A 55 6.43 -21.28 -16.37
C TYR A 55 7.12 -22.02 -17.52
N ARG A 56 6.44 -22.95 -18.17
CA ARG A 56 6.96 -23.71 -19.32
C ARG A 56 5.83 -24.18 -20.21
N SER A 57 6.12 -24.42 -21.48
CA SER A 57 5.11 -24.88 -22.45
C SER A 57 3.87 -23.98 -22.50
N ARG A 58 4.08 -22.67 -22.36
CA ARG A 58 3.04 -21.63 -22.35
C ARG A 58 2.06 -21.65 -21.17
N MET A 59 2.42 -22.30 -20.07
CA MET A 59 1.57 -22.40 -18.88
C MET A 59 2.37 -22.49 -17.59
N ASP A 60 1.72 -22.20 -16.47
CA ASP A 60 2.26 -22.43 -15.13
C ASP A 60 2.38 -23.94 -14.85
N ASP A 61 3.48 -24.34 -14.22
CA ASP A 61 3.75 -25.71 -13.78
C ASP A 61 3.81 -25.78 -12.23
N PRO A 62 2.65 -25.85 -11.55
CA PRO A 62 2.59 -25.97 -10.11
C PRO A 62 3.16 -27.29 -9.58
N GLY A 63 3.30 -28.32 -10.42
CA GLY A 63 3.84 -29.62 -10.03
C GLY A 63 5.31 -29.57 -9.65
N SER A 64 6.06 -28.65 -10.26
CA SER A 64 7.50 -28.43 -10.01
C SER A 64 7.77 -27.43 -8.88
N GLN A 65 6.76 -26.68 -8.42
CA GLN A 65 6.92 -25.69 -7.34
C GLN A 65 7.09 -26.38 -5.98
N ASP A 66 7.88 -25.75 -5.11
CA ASP A 66 7.93 -26.09 -3.69
C ASP A 66 6.55 -25.87 -3.05
N LYS A 67 6.22 -26.76 -2.11
CA LYS A 67 4.92 -26.79 -1.43
C LYS A 67 4.57 -25.46 -0.74
N ASN A 68 5.56 -24.69 -0.28
CA ASN A 68 5.35 -23.45 0.45
C ASN A 68 4.86 -22.31 -0.48
N PHE A 69 5.11 -22.41 -1.78
CA PHE A 69 4.74 -21.38 -2.78
C PHE A 69 3.52 -21.74 -3.62
N ARG A 70 3.11 -23.03 -3.63
CA ARG A 70 1.96 -23.50 -4.41
C ARG A 70 0.68 -22.73 -4.06
N GLY A 71 0.02 -22.21 -5.09
CA GLY A 71 -1.21 -21.43 -4.93
C GLY A 71 -1.02 -20.05 -4.29
N ARG A 72 0.23 -19.60 -4.13
CA ARG A 72 0.57 -18.26 -3.64
C ARG A 72 1.28 -17.41 -4.69
N THR A 73 1.80 -18.01 -5.76
CA THR A 73 2.56 -17.35 -6.81
C THR A 73 1.80 -17.28 -8.13
N SER A 74 2.00 -16.20 -8.90
CA SER A 74 1.43 -16.02 -10.23
C SER A 74 2.27 -15.05 -11.07
N VAL A 75 2.15 -15.15 -12.40
CA VAL A 75 2.83 -14.26 -13.36
C VAL A 75 1.81 -13.54 -14.26
N PHE A 76 2.23 -12.40 -14.81
CA PHE A 76 1.41 -11.57 -15.69
C PHE A 76 1.48 -12.08 -17.14
N HIS A 77 0.76 -13.16 -17.42
CA HIS A 77 0.79 -13.87 -18.71
C HIS A 77 0.60 -12.95 -19.94
N GLU A 78 -0.30 -11.97 -19.83
CA GLU A 78 -0.59 -11.00 -20.90
C GLU A 78 0.57 -10.03 -21.14
N GLU A 79 1.39 -9.76 -20.13
CA GLU A 79 2.51 -8.82 -20.20
C GLU A 79 3.83 -9.50 -20.58
N MET A 80 3.89 -10.84 -20.54
CA MET A 80 5.04 -11.60 -21.03
C MET A 80 5.31 -11.41 -22.53
N ILE A 81 4.30 -10.99 -23.32
CA ILE A 81 4.50 -10.60 -24.73
C ILE A 81 5.41 -9.35 -24.86
N ARG A 82 5.50 -8.56 -23.80
CA ARG A 82 6.32 -7.34 -23.70
C ARG A 82 7.52 -7.52 -22.78
N GLY A 83 7.91 -8.77 -22.50
CA GLY A 83 9.07 -9.07 -21.67
C GLY A 83 8.86 -8.85 -20.16
N ASN A 84 7.63 -8.60 -19.69
CA ASN A 84 7.38 -8.57 -18.24
C ASN A 84 7.36 -10.00 -17.69
N ILE A 85 8.27 -10.29 -16.76
CA ILE A 85 8.42 -11.56 -16.06
C ILE A 85 8.37 -11.35 -14.54
N SER A 86 7.65 -10.32 -14.11
CA SER A 86 7.43 -10.03 -12.70
C SER A 86 6.64 -11.15 -12.03
N LEU A 87 7.02 -11.46 -10.80
CA LEU A 87 6.40 -12.49 -10.00
C LEU A 87 5.52 -11.86 -8.92
N LYS A 88 4.24 -12.21 -8.90
CA LYS A 88 3.34 -11.87 -7.79
C LYS A 88 3.36 -12.99 -6.76
N LEU A 89 3.67 -12.65 -5.51
CA LEU A 89 3.58 -13.53 -4.35
C LEU A 89 2.49 -13.01 -3.41
N THR A 90 1.65 -13.90 -2.89
CA THR A 90 0.51 -13.55 -2.05
C THR A 90 0.60 -14.15 -0.65
N ARG A 91 0.01 -13.43 0.33
CA ARG A 91 0.02 -13.80 1.75
C ARG A 91 1.44 -14.06 2.25
N VAL A 92 2.32 -13.07 2.12
CA VAL A 92 3.75 -13.19 2.45
C VAL A 92 3.94 -13.56 3.92
N THR A 93 4.94 -14.39 4.20
CA THR A 93 5.35 -14.86 5.52
C THR A 93 6.83 -14.55 5.71
N GLU A 94 7.31 -14.58 6.95
CA GLU A 94 8.74 -14.35 7.25
C GLU A 94 9.66 -15.34 6.54
N LEU A 95 9.18 -16.56 6.24
CA LEU A 95 9.93 -17.60 5.53
C LEU A 95 10.11 -17.31 4.05
N ASP A 96 9.37 -16.34 3.49
CA ASP A 96 9.50 -15.97 2.08
C ASP A 96 10.60 -14.91 1.86
N ALA A 97 11.19 -14.36 2.93
CA ALA A 97 12.34 -13.47 2.82
C ALA A 97 13.54 -14.21 2.19
N GLY A 98 14.28 -13.54 1.31
CA GLY A 98 15.44 -14.17 0.66
C GLY A 98 15.79 -13.56 -0.69
N SER A 99 16.72 -14.21 -1.38
CA SER A 99 17.18 -13.77 -2.70
C SER A 99 16.44 -14.52 -3.81
N TYR A 100 15.55 -13.80 -4.48
CA TYR A 100 14.79 -14.31 -5.62
C TYR A 100 15.61 -14.19 -6.89
N THR A 101 15.77 -15.30 -7.59
CA THR A 101 16.41 -15.37 -8.90
C THR A 101 15.36 -15.69 -9.95
N CYS A 102 15.26 -14.86 -10.98
CA CYS A 102 14.53 -15.19 -12.21
C CYS A 102 15.53 -15.68 -13.27
N SER A 103 15.23 -16.79 -13.95
CA SER A 103 16.10 -17.41 -14.94
C SER A 103 15.34 -17.76 -16.22
N VAL A 104 15.91 -17.43 -17.37
CA VAL A 104 15.41 -17.81 -18.70
C VAL A 104 16.48 -18.65 -19.42
N PRO A 105 16.54 -19.99 -19.20
CA PRO A 105 17.70 -20.80 -19.60
C PRO A 105 18.02 -20.80 -21.10
N LYS A 106 16.96 -20.72 -21.93
CA LYS A 106 17.04 -20.71 -23.40
C LYS A 106 17.11 -19.30 -24.00
N LEU A 107 17.30 -18.27 -23.18
CA LEU A 107 17.60 -16.93 -23.66
C LEU A 107 18.97 -16.93 -24.35
N GLN A 108 19.11 -16.20 -25.46
CA GLN A 108 20.36 -16.22 -26.23
C GLN A 108 21.42 -15.25 -25.69
N SER A 109 21.06 -14.38 -24.73
CA SER A 109 21.99 -13.48 -24.06
C SER A 109 22.95 -14.19 -23.09
N GLN A 110 24.02 -13.49 -22.71
CA GLN A 110 24.89 -13.83 -21.57
C GLN A 110 24.16 -13.65 -20.23
N VAL A 111 23.32 -12.62 -20.08
CA VAL A 111 22.61 -12.31 -18.82
C VAL A 111 21.24 -12.97 -18.81
N ARG A 112 21.22 -14.26 -18.48
CA ARG A 112 19.99 -15.08 -18.45
C ARG A 112 19.30 -15.10 -17.08
N ARG A 113 19.86 -14.39 -16.11
CA ARG A 113 19.43 -14.40 -14.72
C ARG A 113 19.42 -12.99 -14.15
N GLY A 114 18.34 -12.65 -13.47
CA GLY A 114 18.21 -11.44 -12.67
C GLY A 114 17.94 -11.81 -11.22
N PHE A 115 18.28 -10.92 -10.29
CA PHE A 115 18.14 -11.15 -8.85
C PHE A 115 17.40 -9.97 -8.19
N ILE A 116 16.62 -10.27 -7.14
CA ILE A 116 15.94 -9.30 -6.27
C ILE A 116 15.95 -9.85 -4.86
N ASN A 117 16.24 -9.02 -3.88
CA ASN A 117 16.11 -9.39 -2.47
C ASN A 117 14.75 -8.96 -1.93
N LEU A 118 14.03 -9.88 -1.29
CA LEU A 118 12.78 -9.61 -0.58
C LEU A 118 13.06 -9.50 0.92
N ILE A 119 12.71 -8.37 1.51
CA ILE A 119 12.74 -8.12 2.95
C ILE A 119 11.31 -8.19 3.45
N VAL A 120 11.09 -9.01 4.47
CA VAL A 120 9.79 -9.15 5.12
C VAL A 120 9.84 -8.47 6.48
N GLU A 121 8.99 -7.47 6.66
CA GLU A 121 8.80 -6.78 7.93
C GLU A 121 7.69 -7.48 8.73
N PRO A 122 7.86 -7.64 10.06
CA PRO A 122 6.83 -8.24 10.90
C PRO A 122 5.53 -7.44 10.81
N GLU A 123 4.39 -8.10 11.02
CA GLU A 123 3.14 -7.35 11.17
C GLU A 123 3.29 -6.38 12.34
N GLU A 124 3.24 -5.08 12.03
CA GLU A 124 3.14 -4.07 13.07
C GLU A 124 1.82 -4.30 13.80
N ASN A 125 1.90 -4.71 15.06
CA ASN A 125 0.75 -4.83 15.94
C ASN A 125 0.06 -3.47 16.00
N ARG A 126 -0.95 -3.25 15.15
CA ARG A 126 -1.88 -2.10 15.24
C ARG A 126 -2.67 -2.08 16.55
N ASN A 127 -2.43 -3.03 17.44
CA ASN A 127 -2.80 -2.94 18.85
C ASN A 127 -1.57 -2.66 19.72
N LYS A 128 -1.07 -1.41 19.72
CA LYS A 128 -0.75 -0.66 20.93
C LYS A 128 -0.21 0.74 20.66
N GLY A 129 -1.08 1.71 20.91
CA GLY A 129 -0.80 3.10 21.25
C GLY A 129 -2.12 3.86 21.28
N GLY A 130 -2.77 4.13 22.40
CA GLY A 130 -2.55 3.89 23.84
C GLY A 130 -3.90 4.19 24.54
N GLN A 131 -4.12 4.14 25.84
CA GLN A 131 -3.33 3.89 27.03
C GLN A 131 -4.35 3.76 28.18
N THR A 132 -4.12 2.81 29.07
CA THR A 132 -4.86 2.61 30.32
C THR A 132 -4.54 3.73 31.30
N ASP A 133 -5.57 4.28 31.96
CA ASP A 133 -5.44 4.83 33.30
C ASP A 133 -6.32 3.97 34.22
N ASP A 134 -5.73 3.58 35.34
CA ASP A 134 -6.11 2.40 36.10
C ASP A 134 -7.38 2.55 36.95
N THR A 135 -7.82 1.39 37.42
CA THR A 135 -8.38 1.16 38.75
C THR A 135 -9.89 1.37 38.94
N SER A 136 -10.51 0.25 39.28
CA SER A 136 -11.80 0.12 39.96
C SER A 136 -12.06 1.20 41.00
N GLY A 137 -13.08 2.02 40.77
CA GLY A 137 -13.59 2.96 41.75
C GLY A 137 -14.96 3.46 41.34
N ALA A 138 -15.86 3.49 42.31
CA ALA A 138 -17.22 3.97 42.23
C ALA A 138 -17.38 5.27 41.42
N GLY A 139 -18.55 5.42 40.80
CA GLY A 139 -18.83 6.44 39.80
C GLY A 139 -18.45 7.88 40.19
N SER A 140 -18.01 8.63 39.19
CA SER A 140 -18.05 10.09 39.22
C SER A 140 -18.09 10.63 37.78
N ARG A 141 -19.18 11.31 37.44
CA ARG A 141 -19.42 11.97 36.15
C ARG A 141 -18.48 13.18 36.01
N GLY A 142 -17.34 13.00 35.37
CA GLY A 142 -16.41 14.08 35.01
C GLY A 142 -16.79 14.78 33.70
N SER A 143 -17.00 16.10 33.79
CA SER A 143 -16.65 17.08 32.76
C SER A 143 -17.51 17.24 31.50
N ILE A 144 -18.83 17.04 31.56
CA ILE A 144 -19.76 17.66 30.58
C ILE A 144 -20.08 19.12 30.97
N GLY A 145 -19.90 19.49 32.25
CA GLY A 145 -20.26 20.80 32.78
C GLY A 145 -19.49 22.00 32.21
N ILE A 146 -18.23 21.81 31.81
CA ILE A 146 -17.39 22.93 31.32
C ILE A 146 -17.81 23.32 29.90
N VAL A 147 -18.02 22.35 29.00
CA VAL A 147 -18.40 22.63 27.60
C VAL A 147 -19.81 23.21 27.53
N VAL A 148 -20.75 22.68 28.31
CA VAL A 148 -22.13 23.22 28.38
C VAL A 148 -22.13 24.62 28.99
N GLY A 149 -21.31 24.87 30.02
CA GLY A 149 -21.16 26.18 30.63
C GLY A 149 -20.61 27.24 29.67
N VAL A 150 -19.62 26.89 28.85
CA VAL A 150 -19.04 27.79 27.84
C VAL A 150 -20.05 28.11 26.73
N ILE A 151 -20.81 27.11 26.24
CA ILE A 151 -21.87 27.35 25.23
C ILE A 151 -22.98 28.23 25.81
N ALA A 152 -23.40 28.00 27.05
CA ALA A 152 -24.40 28.83 27.73
C ALA A 152 -23.92 30.28 27.90
N LEU A 153 -22.65 30.49 28.30
CA LEU A 153 -22.07 31.82 28.42
C LEU A 153 -21.99 32.55 27.08
N ILE A 154 -21.58 31.88 26.00
CA ILE A 154 -21.55 32.47 24.65
C ILE A 154 -22.96 32.88 24.22
N ALA A 155 -23.98 32.03 24.45
CA ALA A 155 -25.37 32.34 24.11
C ALA A 155 -25.90 33.55 24.91
N ILE A 156 -25.59 33.64 26.22
CA ILE A 156 -25.98 34.77 27.07
C ILE A 156 -25.35 36.07 26.55
N VAL A 157 -24.05 36.06 26.23
CA VAL A 157 -23.36 37.24 25.68
C VAL A 157 -23.93 37.64 24.32
N ALA A 158 -24.21 36.68 23.43
CA ALA A 158 -24.83 36.95 22.14
C ALA A 158 -26.22 37.59 22.28
N VAL A 159 -27.06 37.08 23.20
CA VAL A 159 -28.37 37.65 23.50
C VAL A 159 -28.24 39.05 24.11
N ALA A 160 -27.28 39.28 25.00
CA ALA A 160 -27.03 40.58 25.59
C ALA A 160 -26.59 41.61 24.53
N VAL A 161 -25.66 41.23 23.65
CA VAL A 161 -25.19 42.07 22.52
C VAL A 161 -26.33 42.34 21.55
N TRP A 162 -27.15 41.34 21.20
CA TRP A 162 -28.31 41.51 20.33
C TRP A 162 -29.36 42.45 20.96
N LYS A 163 -29.64 42.29 22.26
CA LYS A 163 -30.55 43.18 23.01
C LYS A 163 -29.99 44.60 23.10
N ASN A 164 -28.67 44.76 23.23
CA ASN A 164 -28.02 46.06 23.23
C ASN A 164 -28.11 46.70 21.84
N ARG A 165 -27.77 45.99 20.76
CA ARG A 165 -27.92 46.46 19.37
C ARG A 165 -29.38 46.78 19.03
N ARG A 166 -30.34 46.00 19.52
CA ARG A 166 -31.79 46.27 19.41
C ARG A 166 -32.18 47.55 20.15
N LYS A 167 -31.67 47.77 21.37
CA LYS A 167 -31.93 49.02 22.12
C LYS A 167 -31.31 50.21 21.39
N THR A 168 -30.06 50.12 20.97
CA THR A 168 -29.38 51.16 20.19
C THR A 168 -30.10 51.43 18.86
N SER A 169 -30.58 50.40 18.16
CA SER A 169 -31.36 50.55 16.92
C SER A 169 -32.72 51.22 17.17
N LYS A 170 -33.42 50.87 18.28
CA LYS A 170 -34.67 51.54 18.68
C LYS A 170 -34.46 52.98 19.16
N SER A 171 -33.32 53.29 19.80
CA SER A 171 -32.95 54.65 20.22
C SER A 171 -32.51 55.55 19.06
N ILE A 172 -31.84 54.99 18.05
CA ILE A 172 -31.43 55.74 16.84
C ILE A 172 -32.66 56.09 15.97
N ILE A 173 -33.65 55.19 15.87
CA ILE A 173 -34.90 55.46 15.13
C ILE A 173 -35.78 56.50 15.86
N PHE A 174 -35.81 56.50 17.21
CA PHE A 174 -36.51 57.53 17.99
C PHE A 174 -35.84 58.91 17.89
N SER A 175 -34.52 58.96 17.72
CA SER A 175 -33.75 60.21 17.54
C SER A 175 -33.92 60.85 16.15
N LEU A 176 -34.19 60.07 15.10
CA LEU A 176 -34.36 60.59 13.73
C LEU A 176 -35.79 61.09 13.43
N SER A 177 -36.75 60.82 14.31
CA SER A 177 -38.14 61.29 14.17
C SER A 177 -38.43 62.62 14.88
N ILE A 178 -37.44 63.20 15.58
CA ILE A 178 -37.55 64.49 16.29
C ILE A 178 -36.96 65.65 15.47
N PHE A 179 -36.19 65.39 14.40
CA PHE A 179 -35.56 66.41 13.55
C PHE A 179 -36.30 66.68 12.21
N SER A 180 -37.62 66.47 12.14
CA SER A 180 -38.40 66.82 10.94
C SER A 180 -39.75 67.51 11.24
N ILE A 181 -39.77 68.38 12.25
CA ILE A 181 -40.78 69.43 12.41
C ILE A 181 -40.05 70.77 12.45
#